data_AF-A0A542VZ73-F1
#
_entry.id   AF-A0A542VZ73-F1
#
_cell.length_a   1.000
_cell.length_b   1.000
_cell.length_c   1.000
_cell.angle_alpha   90.00
_cell.angle_beta   90.00
_cell.angle_gamma   90.00
#
_symmetry.space_group_name_H-M   'P 1'
#
loop_
_entity.id
_entity.type
_entity.pdbx_description
1 polymer ?
#
loop_
_entity_poly.entity_id
_entity_poly.type
_entity_poly.pdbx_seq_one_letter_code
_entity_poly.pdbx_strand_id
1 'polypeptide(L)'
;MEQVSNIIAGALAIYFIIAMLMFFYWLYFRKGSLKKALMHIAISVVLLCAVVGVQMLKWSHDSKVVKTQTAEMHSPVDIAPELLEILKSNADPASVDPAKVEAVAALADQRLGAAGQEYAPALKKYFVYYNSKLAQTKLPETMAGIKFDAQRRNAER
;
A
#
# COMPACT_ATOMS: atom_id res chain seq x y z
N MET A 1 -6.33 -19.61 0.34
CA MET A 1 -7.65 -19.63 -0.33
C MET A 1 -7.62 -18.98 -1.72
N GLU A 2 -6.82 -17.92 -1.94
CA GLU A 2 -6.76 -17.21 -3.23
C GLU A 2 -6.26 -18.06 -4.43
N GLN A 3 -5.29 -18.95 -4.21
CA GLN A 3 -4.83 -19.87 -5.26
C GLN A 3 -5.94 -20.81 -5.73
N VAL A 4 -6.70 -21.38 -4.79
CA VAL A 4 -7.81 -22.29 -5.11
C VAL A 4 -8.91 -21.55 -5.88
N SER A 5 -9.23 -20.31 -5.49
CA SER A 5 -10.21 -19.51 -6.23
C SER A 5 -9.74 -19.14 -7.64
N ASN A 6 -8.45 -18.87 -7.85
CA ASN A 6 -7.92 -18.55 -9.17
C ASN A 6 -7.96 -19.76 -10.11
N ILE A 7 -7.66 -20.96 -9.59
CA ILE A 7 -7.74 -22.21 -10.35
C ILE A 7 -9.19 -22.50 -10.77
N ILE A 8 -10.14 -22.34 -9.84
CA ILE A 8 -11.58 -22.54 -10.12
C ILE A 8 -12.08 -21.53 -11.16
N ALA A 9 -11.69 -20.26 -11.03
CA ALA A 9 -12.06 -19.21 -11.99
C ALA A 9 -11.49 -19.48 -13.39
N GLY A 10 -10.24 -19.93 -13.47
CA GLY A 10 -9.61 -20.31 -14.73
C GLY A 10 -10.30 -21.50 -15.41
N ALA A 11 -10.65 -22.53 -14.64
CA ALA A 11 -11.38 -23.69 -15.15
C ALA A 11 -12.77 -23.31 -15.69
N LEU A 12 -13.49 -22.43 -14.98
CA LEU A 12 -14.78 -21.89 -15.43
C LEU A 12 -14.66 -21.09 -16.72
N ALA A 13 -13.63 -20.25 -16.85
CA ALA A 13 -13.39 -19.45 -18.06
C ALA A 13 -13.13 -20.34 -19.28
N ILE A 14 -12.31 -21.38 -19.14
CA ILE A 14 -12.03 -22.34 -20.22
C ILE A 14 -13.31 -23.08 -20.62
N TYR A 15 -14.10 -23.55 -19.65
CA TYR A 15 -15.38 -24.20 -19.92
C TYR A 15 -16.35 -23.28 -20.68
N PHE A 16 -16.40 -22.00 -20.31
CA PHE A 16 -17.24 -21.01 -20.97
C PHE A 16 -16.82 -20.75 -22.43
N ILE A 17 -15.52 -20.65 -22.69
CA ILE A 17 -14.98 -20.47 -24.05
C ILE A 17 -15.33 -21.67 -24.94
N ILE A 18 -15.15 -22.90 -24.44
CA ILE A 18 -15.47 -24.13 -25.18
C ILE A 18 -16.97 -24.21 -25.46
N ALA A 19 -17.82 -23.91 -24.46
CA ALA A 19 -19.27 -23.89 -24.63
C ALA A 19 -19.70 -22.84 -25.68
N MET A 20 -19.08 -21.67 -25.67
CA MET A 20 -19.35 -20.59 -26.63
C MET A 20 -18.91 -20.97 -28.05
N LEU A 21 -17.76 -21.65 -28.21
CA LEU A 21 -17.30 -22.16 -29.51
C LEU A 21 -18.20 -23.28 -30.05
N MET A 22 -18.59 -24.25 -29.22
CA MET A 22 -19.57 -25.28 -29.61
C MET A 22 -20.91 -24.67 -29.98
N PHE A 23 -21.32 -23.60 -29.30
CA PHE A 23 -22.54 -22.87 -29.59
C PHE A 23 -22.47 -22.18 -30.96
N PHE A 24 -21.40 -21.45 -31.25
CA PHE A 24 -21.19 -20.84 -32.57
C PHE A 24 -21.12 -21.88 -33.68
N TYR A 25 -20.42 -22.99 -33.46
CA TYR A 25 -20.37 -24.11 -34.40
C TYR A 25 -21.78 -24.68 -34.68
N TRP A 26 -22.57 -24.90 -33.63
CA TRP A 26 -23.94 -25.42 -33.76
C TRP A 26 -24.88 -24.44 -34.49
N LEU A 27 -24.76 -23.14 -34.20
CA LEU A 27 -25.54 -22.07 -34.81
C LEU A 27 -25.19 -21.90 -36.29
N TYR A 28 -23.89 -21.98 -36.64
CA TYR A 28 -23.40 -21.85 -38.01
C TYR A 28 -23.75 -23.06 -38.89
N PHE A 29 -23.64 -24.29 -38.37
CA PHE A 29 -23.76 -25.50 -39.20
C PHE A 29 -25.10 -26.22 -39.16
N ARG A 30 -25.92 -26.11 -38.09
CA ARG A 30 -26.99 -27.11 -37.86
C ARG A 30 -28.44 -26.61 -37.90
N LYS A 31 -28.74 -25.34 -37.59
CA LYS A 31 -30.08 -24.73 -37.75
C LYS A 31 -30.04 -23.26 -37.33
N GLY A 32 -30.35 -22.35 -38.25
CA GLY A 32 -30.50 -20.91 -38.03
C GLY A 32 -31.71 -20.51 -37.18
N SER A 33 -31.90 -21.11 -36.00
CA SER A 33 -32.97 -20.71 -35.08
C SER A 33 -32.49 -19.54 -34.20
N LEU A 34 -32.72 -18.31 -34.68
CA LEU A 34 -32.44 -17.04 -33.98
C LEU A 34 -32.91 -17.02 -32.51
N LYS A 35 -33.99 -17.73 -32.18
CA LYS A 35 -34.52 -17.82 -30.80
C LYS A 35 -33.52 -18.43 -29.81
N LYS A 36 -32.76 -19.46 -30.21
CA LYS A 36 -31.76 -20.10 -29.34
C LYS A 36 -30.49 -19.26 -29.21
N ALA A 37 -30.12 -18.55 -30.28
CA ALA A 37 -29.07 -17.52 -30.28
C ALA A 37 -29.36 -16.42 -29.27
N LEU A 38 -30.58 -15.87 -29.33
CA LEU A 38 -31.01 -14.80 -28.43
C LEU A 38 -30.98 -15.25 -26.96
N MET A 39 -31.42 -16.48 -26.68
CA MET A 39 -31.41 -17.03 -25.32
C MET A 39 -29.97 -17.19 -24.77
N HIS A 40 -29.03 -17.64 -25.59
CA HIS A 40 -27.62 -17.75 -25.19
C HIS A 40 -26.94 -16.40 -24.98
N ILE A 41 -27.24 -15.42 -25.82
CA ILE A 41 -26.75 -14.04 -25.65
C ILE A 41 -27.28 -13.47 -24.34
N ALA A 42 -28.58 -13.63 -24.07
CA ALA A 42 -29.19 -13.18 -22.82
C ALA A 42 -28.54 -13.84 -21.59
N ILE A 43 -28.32 -15.16 -21.62
CA ILE A 43 -27.63 -15.87 -20.53
C ILE A 43 -26.20 -15.38 -20.36
N SER A 44 -25.46 -15.17 -21.46
CA SER A 44 -24.07 -14.70 -21.41
C SER A 44 -23.97 -13.28 -20.82
N VAL A 45 -24.91 -12.40 -21.18
CA VAL A 45 -25.00 -11.03 -20.62
C VAL A 45 -25.32 -11.08 -19.13
N VAL A 46 -26.27 -11.93 -18.71
CA VAL A 46 -26.60 -12.10 -17.28
C VAL A 46 -25.39 -12.62 -16.50
N LEU A 47 -24.66 -13.59 -17.05
CA LEU A 47 -23.46 -14.15 -16.42
C LEU A 47 -22.36 -13.10 -16.31
N LEU A 48 -22.16 -12.28 -17.36
CA LEU A 48 -21.23 -11.16 -17.34
C LEU A 48 -21.61 -10.13 -16.25
N CYS A 49 -22.88 -9.74 -16.17
CA CYS A 49 -23.36 -8.83 -15.14
C CYS A 49 -23.13 -9.39 -13.72
N ALA A 50 -23.34 -10.69 -13.51
CA ALA A 50 -23.07 -11.33 -12.23
C ALA A 50 -21.57 -11.30 -11.88
N VAL A 51 -20.69 -11.60 -12.84
CA VAL A 51 -19.23 -11.56 -12.63
C VAL A 51 -18.76 -10.15 -12.29
N VAL A 52 -19.20 -9.14 -13.05
CA VAL A 52 -18.86 -7.73 -12.80
C VAL A 52 -19.42 -7.27 -11.45
N GLY A 53 -20.66 -7.65 -11.11
CA GLY A 53 -21.29 -7.30 -9.83
C GLY A 53 -20.54 -7.88 -8.63
N VAL A 54 -20.11 -9.16 -8.72
CA VAL A 54 -19.31 -9.81 -7.67
C VAL A 54 -17.92 -9.16 -7.55
N GLN A 55 -17.27 -8.81 -8.67
CA GLN A 55 -16.00 -8.09 -8.63
C GLN A 55 -16.13 -6.70 -8.00
N MET A 56 -17.18 -5.95 -8.35
CA MET A 56 -17.46 -4.65 -7.73
C MET A 56 -17.73 -4.78 -6.22
N LEU A 57 -18.45 -5.82 -5.78
CA LEU A 57 -18.69 -6.06 -4.35
C LEU A 57 -17.38 -6.36 -3.61
N LYS A 58 -16.51 -7.19 -4.20
CA LYS A 58 -15.21 -7.54 -3.65
C LYS A 58 -14.30 -6.30 -3.56
N TRP A 59 -14.23 -5.49 -4.60
CA TRP A 59 -13.49 -4.21 -4.56
C TRP A 59 -14.07 -3.21 -3.58
N SER A 60 -15.39 -3.16 -3.39
CA SER A 60 -16.02 -2.31 -2.37
C SER A 60 -15.67 -2.75 -0.95
N HIS A 61 -15.57 -4.06 -0.71
CA HIS A 61 -15.15 -4.60 0.58
C HIS A 61 -13.66 -4.31 0.85
N ASP A 62 -12.79 -4.55 -0.13
CA ASP A 62 -11.35 -4.26 -0.03
C ASP A 62 -11.09 -2.76 0.17
N SER A 63 -11.80 -1.89 -0.54
CA SER A 63 -11.64 -0.43 -0.38
C SER A 63 -12.16 0.10 0.96
N LYS A 64 -13.11 -0.56 1.62
CA LYS A 64 -13.51 -0.23 3.00
C LYS A 64 -12.43 -0.66 4.00
N VAL A 65 -11.90 -1.87 3.87
CA VAL A 65 -10.83 -2.38 4.75
C VAL A 65 -9.56 -1.53 4.61
N VAL A 66 -9.17 -1.20 3.37
CA VAL A 66 -8.00 -0.34 3.10
C VAL A 66 -8.19 1.05 3.71
N LYS A 67 -9.38 1.68 3.59
CA LYS A 67 -9.66 3.00 4.22
C LYS A 67 -9.57 2.98 5.74
N THR A 68 -10.02 1.90 6.39
CA THR A 68 -9.90 1.76 7.84
C THR A 68 -8.44 1.56 8.26
N GLN A 69 -7.67 0.80 7.48
CA GLN A 69 -6.24 0.59 7.75
C GLN A 69 -5.36 1.82 7.41
N THR A 70 -5.72 2.63 6.40
CA THR A 70 -5.05 3.91 6.14
C THR A 70 -5.39 4.96 7.19
N ALA A 71 -6.61 4.95 7.75
CA ALA A 71 -6.97 5.86 8.82
C ALA A 71 -6.16 5.59 10.12
N GLU A 72 -5.87 4.33 10.45
CA GLU A 72 -4.98 3.98 11.57
C GLU A 72 -3.50 4.28 11.31
N MET A 73 -3.04 4.24 10.05
CA MET A 73 -1.67 4.66 9.68
C MET A 73 -1.47 6.18 9.59
N HIS A 74 -2.53 6.98 9.78
CA HIS A 74 -2.54 8.41 9.53
C HIS A 74 -2.79 9.28 10.77
N SER A 75 -2.74 8.70 11.97
CA SER A 75 -2.63 9.52 13.18
C SER A 75 -1.16 9.91 13.38
N PRO A 76 -0.84 11.20 13.60
CA PRO A 76 0.49 11.61 14.00
C PRO A 76 0.92 10.81 15.24
N VAL A 77 2.13 10.25 15.22
CA VAL A 77 2.69 9.59 16.40
C VAL A 77 3.07 10.68 17.40
N ASP A 78 2.56 10.56 18.62
CA ASP A 78 2.97 11.42 19.72
C ASP A 78 4.43 11.13 20.08
N ILE A 79 5.27 12.17 20.01
CA ILE A 79 6.68 12.08 20.36
C ILE A 79 6.77 11.90 21.87
N ALA A 80 7.50 10.87 22.31
CA ALA A 80 7.76 10.66 23.74
C ALA A 80 8.37 11.92 24.39
N PRO A 81 7.95 12.31 25.60
CA PRO A 81 8.32 13.58 26.21
C PRO A 81 9.84 13.74 26.38
N GLU A 82 10.56 12.65 26.67
CA GLU A 82 12.03 12.69 26.77
C GLU A 82 12.73 12.98 25.44
N LEU A 83 12.19 12.52 24.31
CA LEU A 83 12.74 12.78 22.98
C LEU A 83 12.40 14.20 22.52
N LEU A 84 11.20 14.67 22.88
CA LEU A 84 10.78 16.05 22.62
C LEU A 84 11.68 17.06 23.35
N GLU A 85 12.08 16.77 24.59
CA GLU A 85 13.02 17.64 25.34
C GLU A 85 14.40 17.71 24.68
N ILE A 86 14.89 16.60 24.11
CA ILE A 86 16.14 16.56 23.35
C ILE A 86 16.03 17.38 22.05
N LEU A 87 14.89 17.29 21.37
CA LEU A 87 14.62 18.08 20.16
C LEU A 87 14.49 19.58 20.46
N LYS A 88 13.84 19.94 21.58
CA LYS A 88 13.70 21.34 22.04
C LYS A 88 15.00 21.95 22.52
N SER A 89 15.80 21.20 23.27
CA SER A 89 17.12 21.64 23.73
C SER A 89 18.15 21.69 22.59
N ASN A 90 17.91 20.95 21.51
CA ASN A 90 18.78 20.85 20.33
C ASN A 90 20.25 20.65 20.71
N ALA A 91 20.47 19.80 21.73
CA ALA A 91 21.79 19.46 22.21
C ALA A 91 22.67 18.91 21.07
N ASP A 92 23.99 18.90 21.29
CA ASP A 92 24.90 18.27 20.34
C ASP A 92 24.67 16.74 20.35
N PRO A 93 24.39 16.06 19.22
CA PRO A 93 24.17 14.62 19.20
C PRO A 93 25.34 13.81 19.78
N ALA A 94 26.55 14.39 19.79
CA ALA A 94 27.73 13.77 20.39
C ALA A 94 27.74 13.79 21.92
N SER A 95 26.96 14.67 22.57
CA SER A 95 26.82 14.72 24.04
C SER A 95 25.61 13.98 24.57
N VAL A 96 24.78 13.42 23.68
CA VAL A 96 23.59 12.64 24.02
C VAL A 96 23.92 11.15 23.97
N ASP A 97 23.31 10.37 24.87
CA ASP A 97 23.42 8.91 24.89
C ASP A 97 23.13 8.32 23.50
N PRO A 98 24.02 7.48 22.92
CA PRO A 98 23.82 6.85 21.62
C PRO A 98 22.47 6.16 21.44
N ALA A 99 21.90 5.55 22.49
CA ALA A 99 20.59 4.92 22.43
C ALA A 99 19.45 5.95 22.23
N LYS A 100 19.59 7.14 22.82
CA LYS A 100 18.65 8.24 22.64
C LYS A 100 18.81 8.91 21.28
N VAL A 101 20.05 9.01 20.77
CA VAL A 101 20.33 9.48 19.42
C VAL A 101 19.68 8.58 18.36
N GLU A 102 19.77 7.27 18.55
CA GLU A 102 19.07 6.27 17.71
C GLU A 102 17.55 6.44 17.77
N ALA A 103 16.98 6.57 18.97
CA ALA A 103 15.54 6.77 19.15
C ALA A 103 15.05 8.06 18.45
N VAL A 104 15.79 9.17 18.56
CA VAL A 104 15.46 10.41 17.85
C VAL A 104 15.63 10.25 16.33
N ALA A 105 16.63 9.51 15.86
CA ALA A 105 16.81 9.24 14.44
C ALA A 105 15.66 8.38 13.86
N ALA A 106 15.13 7.42 14.64
CA ALA A 106 14.00 6.58 14.24
C ALA A 106 12.69 7.37 14.04
N LEU A 107 12.56 8.54 14.70
CA LEU A 107 11.41 9.44 14.48
C LEU A 107 11.36 9.99 13.05
N ALA A 108 12.45 9.96 12.30
CA ALA A 108 12.48 10.42 10.90
C ALA A 108 11.58 9.58 9.97
N ASP A 109 11.37 8.30 10.30
CA ASP A 109 10.51 7.37 9.56
C ASP A 109 9.03 7.43 10.01
N GLN A 110 8.72 8.19 11.05
CA GLN A 110 7.36 8.30 11.60
C GLN A 110 6.65 9.55 11.08
N ARG A 111 5.31 9.48 11.00
CA ARG A 111 4.47 10.64 10.72
C ARG A 111 4.29 11.44 12.01
N LEU A 112 4.82 12.64 12.05
CA LEU A 112 4.86 13.48 13.27
C LEU A 112 4.00 14.75 13.13
N GLY A 113 3.43 14.99 11.93
CA GLY A 113 2.55 16.13 11.68
C GLY A 113 3.25 17.46 11.96
N ALA A 114 2.59 18.34 12.73
CA ALA A 114 3.11 19.68 13.04
C ALA A 114 4.45 19.64 13.80
N ALA A 115 4.60 18.72 14.76
CA ALA A 115 5.86 18.57 15.51
C ALA A 115 7.01 18.14 14.60
N GLY A 116 6.72 17.31 13.61
CA GLY A 116 7.69 16.89 12.59
C GLY A 116 8.15 18.00 11.64
N GLN A 117 7.37 19.08 11.51
CA GLN A 117 7.77 20.27 10.76
C GLN A 117 8.52 21.27 11.64
N GLU A 118 8.05 21.48 12.87
CA GLU A 118 8.67 22.38 13.85
C GLU A 118 10.11 21.95 14.19
N TYR A 119 10.32 20.65 14.44
CA TYR A 119 11.61 20.11 14.85
C TYR A 119 12.42 19.48 13.71
N ALA A 120 12.03 19.69 12.44
CA ALA A 120 12.70 19.10 11.28
C ALA A 120 14.22 19.33 11.22
N PRO A 121 14.75 20.53 11.54
CA PRO A 121 16.21 20.76 11.53
C PRO A 121 16.95 19.96 12.61
N ALA A 122 16.37 19.86 13.81
CA ALA A 122 16.94 19.06 14.89
C ALA A 122 16.89 17.57 14.53
N LEU A 123 15.74 17.06 14.09
CA LEU A 123 15.59 15.68 13.62
C LEU A 123 16.63 15.32 12.55
N LYS A 124 16.86 16.20 11.57
CA LYS A 124 17.87 16.01 10.53
C LYS A 124 19.28 15.89 11.11
N LYS A 125 19.63 16.75 12.07
CA LYS A 125 20.94 16.74 12.75
C LYS A 125 21.21 15.41 13.45
N TYR A 126 20.25 14.92 14.24
CA TYR A 126 20.35 13.63 14.92
C TYR A 126 20.38 12.45 13.94
N PHE A 127 19.54 12.48 12.91
CA PHE A 127 19.50 11.45 11.88
C PHE A 127 20.82 11.33 11.11
N VAL A 128 21.39 12.45 10.69
CA VAL A 128 22.67 12.49 9.97
C VAL A 128 23.79 11.97 10.87
N TYR A 129 23.85 12.42 12.12
CA TYR A 129 24.87 11.97 13.07
C TYR A 129 24.79 10.47 13.34
N TYR A 130 23.58 9.94 13.58
CA TYR A 130 23.39 8.50 13.77
C TYR A 130 23.87 7.71 12.55
N ASN A 131 23.39 8.06 11.35
CA ASN A 131 23.72 7.31 10.13
C ASN A 131 25.19 7.48 9.70
N SER A 132 25.89 8.55 10.11
CA SER A 132 27.29 8.76 9.74
C SER A 132 28.29 8.23 10.77
N LYS A 133 27.92 8.18 12.06
CA LYS A 133 28.83 7.82 13.17
C LYS A 133 28.47 6.54 13.90
N LEU A 134 27.19 6.28 14.16
CA LEU A 134 26.72 5.25 15.10
C LEU A 134 26.12 4.02 14.42
N ALA A 135 25.48 4.17 13.27
CA ALA A 135 24.82 3.08 12.55
C ALA A 135 25.80 1.98 12.13
N GLN A 136 25.31 0.73 12.05
CA GLN A 136 26.10 -0.42 11.59
C GLN A 136 26.65 -0.20 10.17
N THR A 137 25.81 0.34 9.29
CA THR A 137 26.20 0.75 7.93
C THR A 137 26.28 2.28 7.88
N LYS A 138 27.50 2.81 7.91
CA LYS A 138 27.74 4.25 7.91
C LYS A 138 27.51 4.84 6.52
N LEU A 139 26.77 5.94 6.49
CA LEU A 139 26.53 6.73 5.29
C LEU A 139 27.33 8.04 5.35
N PRO A 140 27.85 8.52 4.20
CA PRO A 140 28.33 9.90 4.12
C PRO A 140 27.24 10.87 4.56
N GLU A 141 27.63 11.95 5.26
CA GLU A 141 26.67 12.92 5.82
C GLU A 141 25.75 13.52 4.76
N THR A 142 26.27 13.73 3.55
CA THR A 142 25.50 14.17 2.38
C THR A 142 24.40 13.17 2.00
N MET A 143 24.72 11.87 1.96
CA MET A 143 23.77 10.80 1.64
C MET A 143 22.75 10.59 2.76
N ALA A 144 23.17 10.69 4.02
CA ALA A 144 22.27 10.64 5.16
C ALA A 144 21.27 11.81 5.14
N GLY A 145 21.71 13.02 4.79
CA GLY A 145 20.84 14.19 4.62
C GLY A 145 19.81 14.00 3.51
N ILE A 146 20.22 13.48 2.35
CA ILE A 146 19.31 13.18 1.23
C ILE A 146 18.29 12.10 1.62
N LYS A 147 18.73 11.06 2.34
CA LYS A 147 17.86 9.99 2.81
C LYS A 147 16.81 10.50 3.80
N PHE A 148 17.20 11.37 4.73
CA PHE A 148 16.28 12.04 5.65
C PHE A 148 15.20 12.82 4.89
N ASP A 149 15.59 13.65 3.93
CA ASP A 149 14.64 14.46 3.15
C ASP A 149 13.66 13.58 2.35
N ALA A 150 14.13 12.42 1.86
CA ALA A 150 13.28 11.43 1.20
C ALA A 150 12.32 10.75 2.18
N GLN A 151 12.79 10.32 3.35
CA GLN A 151 11.99 9.66 4.38
C GLN A 151 10.91 10.59 4.92
N ARG A 152 11.25 11.84 5.26
CA ARG A 152 10.28 12.81 5.79
C ARG A 152 9.18 13.15 4.77
N ARG A 153 9.53 13.28 3.48
CA ARG A 153 8.52 13.49 2.43
C ARG A 153 7.58 12.29 2.27
N ASN A 154 8.04 11.08 2.52
CA ASN A 154 7.21 9.88 2.43
C ASN A 154 6.39 9.66 3.70
N ALA A 155 6.94 9.97 4.87
CA ALA A 155 6.26 9.82 6.16
C ALA A 155 5.14 10.86 6.37
N GLU A 156 5.24 12.04 5.75
CA GLU A 156 4.22 13.10 5.84
C GLU A 156 3.21 13.11 4.68
N ARG A 157 3.31 12.17 3.73
CA ARG A 157 2.33 11.94 2.66
C ARG A 157 1.17 11.08 3.12
#